data_AF-A0A941N1X6-F1
#
_entry.id   AF-A0A941N1X6-F1
#
_cell.length_a   1.000
_cell.length_b   1.000
_cell.length_c   1.000
_cell.angle_alpha   90.00
_cell.angle_beta   90.00
_cell.angle_gamma   90.00
#
_symmetry.space_group_name_H-M   'P 1'
#
loop_
_entity.id
_entity.type
_entity.pdbx_description
1 polymer ?
#
loop_
_entity_poly.entity_id
_entity_poly.type
_entity_poly.pdbx_seq_one_letter_code
_entity_poly.pdbx_strand_id
1 'polypeptide(L)'
;NLGALKLTINQFYRVNGDSTQNTGVPSDIALPSLLDNMDLGEQFLDNALPFDHIDSVPHTRFRQVTSDITAALKENSRKRISESPDFQKIEKDVEKYLARKQRKTVSLNEDELRKERIEEEQKARDKAEAAEDGATEDKVVFADNSYNNEILRIISDYVGMLQNANVSKK
;
A
#
# COMPACT_ATOMS: atom_id res chain seq x y z
N ASN A 1 25.94 27.55 21.85
CA ASN A 1 25.02 26.91 20.87
C ASN A 1 23.63 27.44 21.07
N LEU A 2 23.11 28.22 20.12
CA LEU A 2 21.69 28.57 20.07
C LEU A 2 20.95 27.33 19.54
N GLY A 3 19.91 26.89 20.26
CA GLY A 3 19.09 25.75 19.86
C GLY A 3 18.14 26.08 18.71
N ALA A 4 17.48 25.06 18.16
CA ALA A 4 16.45 25.19 17.14
C ALA A 4 15.15 24.53 17.62
N LEU A 5 14.01 25.16 17.31
CA LEU A 5 12.67 24.66 17.60
C LEU A 5 11.94 24.39 16.28
N LYS A 6 11.28 23.25 16.17
CA LYS A 6 10.43 22.90 15.02
C LYS A 6 8.99 22.84 15.49
N LEU A 7 8.15 23.73 14.94
CA LEU A 7 6.72 23.84 15.25
C LEU A 7 5.91 23.64 13.98
N THR A 8 4.75 22.99 14.12
CA THR A 8 3.75 22.91 13.05
C THR A 8 2.92 24.19 13.03
N ILE A 9 2.97 24.92 11.92
CA ILE A 9 2.28 26.23 11.78
C ILE A 9 1.12 26.21 10.77
N ASN A 10 1.08 25.21 9.89
CA ASN A 10 0.14 25.13 8.78
C ASN A 10 -0.41 23.71 8.64
N GLN A 11 -1.62 23.61 8.10
CA GLN A 11 -2.25 22.37 7.66
C GLN A 11 -2.51 22.43 6.16
N PHE A 12 -2.43 21.29 5.48
CA PHE A 12 -2.67 21.18 4.03
C PHE A 12 -4.02 20.53 3.76
N TYR A 13 -4.72 21.07 2.76
CA TYR A 13 -6.03 20.60 2.32
C TYR A 13 -6.02 20.33 0.82
N ARG A 14 -6.74 19.29 0.41
CA ARG A 14 -6.96 18.93 -1.00
C ARG A 14 -7.93 19.93 -1.65
N VAL A 15 -7.96 19.95 -2.99
CA VAL A 15 -8.86 20.84 -3.76
C VAL A 15 -10.35 20.63 -3.47
N ASN A 16 -10.71 19.46 -2.94
CA ASN A 16 -12.07 19.12 -2.52
C ASN A 16 -12.36 19.49 -1.06
N GLY A 17 -11.41 20.07 -0.33
CA GLY A 17 -11.57 20.51 1.06
C GLY A 17 -11.05 19.55 2.13
N ASP A 18 -10.76 18.30 1.78
CA ASP A 18 -10.34 17.28 2.75
C ASP A 18 -8.87 17.44 3.16
N SER A 19 -8.59 17.35 4.46
CA SER A 19 -7.24 17.17 4.98
C SER A 19 -6.71 15.76 4.65
N THR A 20 -5.39 15.61 4.54
CA THR A 20 -4.74 14.28 4.47
C THR A 20 -4.34 13.76 5.84
N GLN A 21 -4.55 14.55 6.90
CA GLN A 21 -4.17 14.22 8.26
C GLN A 21 -4.86 12.93 8.71
N ASN A 22 -4.09 12.01 9.30
CA ASN A 22 -4.50 10.69 9.82
C ASN A 22 -5.01 9.68 8.77
N THR A 23 -5.76 10.10 7.76
CA THR A 23 -6.40 9.20 6.78
C THR A 23 -5.57 9.02 5.51
N GLY A 24 -4.65 9.94 5.21
CA GLY A 24 -3.86 9.91 3.98
C GLY A 24 -4.71 10.08 2.73
N VAL A 25 -4.28 9.47 1.62
CA VAL A 25 -5.05 9.43 0.37
C VAL A 25 -5.45 7.99 0.10
N PRO A 26 -6.75 7.64 0.18
CA PRO A 26 -7.19 6.28 -0.10
C PRO A 26 -6.98 5.93 -1.57
N SER A 27 -6.41 4.76 -1.82
CA SER A 27 -6.23 4.24 -3.17
C SER A 27 -7.56 3.77 -3.76
N ASP A 28 -7.81 4.09 -5.03
CA ASP A 28 -8.98 3.57 -5.75
C ASP A 28 -8.92 2.05 -5.89
N ILE A 29 -7.76 1.47 -6.14
CA ILE A 29 -7.53 0.02 -6.22
C ILE A 29 -6.50 -0.32 -5.14
N ALA A 30 -6.93 -1.09 -4.14
CA ALA A 30 -6.07 -1.53 -3.04
C ALA A 30 -5.42 -2.87 -3.40
N LEU A 31 -4.09 -2.92 -3.28
CA LEU A 31 -3.32 -4.16 -3.41
C LEU A 31 -3.02 -4.69 -2.01
N PRO A 32 -3.08 -6.01 -1.76
CA PRO A 32 -2.78 -6.57 -0.45
C PRO A 32 -1.37 -6.19 -0.03
N SER A 33 -1.22 -5.59 1.16
CA SER A 33 0.07 -5.17 1.72
C SER A 33 0.17 -5.47 3.20
N LEU A 34 1.37 -5.86 3.64
CA LEU A 34 1.66 -6.04 5.06
C LEU A 34 1.61 -4.71 5.82
N LEU A 35 2.05 -3.62 5.16
CA LEU A 35 2.14 -2.29 5.76
C LEU A 35 0.76 -1.75 6.17
N ASP A 36 -0.28 -2.07 5.40
CA ASP A 36 -1.66 -1.64 5.67
C ASP A 36 -2.19 -2.18 7.00
N ASN A 37 -1.59 -3.24 7.53
CA ASN A 37 -1.98 -3.89 8.78
C ASN A 37 -1.08 -3.49 9.96
N MET A 38 0.03 -2.81 9.69
CA MET A 38 0.96 -2.33 10.71
C MET A 38 0.48 -1.00 11.29
N ASP A 39 0.84 -0.74 12.55
CA ASP A 39 0.56 0.55 13.21
C ASP A 39 1.54 1.63 12.74
N LEU A 40 1.51 1.91 11.43
CA LEU A 40 2.36 2.87 10.75
C LEU A 40 1.51 4.01 10.19
N GLY A 41 2.03 5.24 10.28
CA GLY A 41 1.38 6.44 9.78
C GLY A 41 1.05 7.44 10.90
N GLU A 42 0.62 8.62 10.48
CA GLU A 42 0.41 9.75 11.39
C GLU A 42 -0.69 9.49 12.42
N GLN A 43 -1.71 8.70 12.08
CA GLN A 43 -2.80 8.34 12.98
C GLN A 43 -2.37 7.58 14.25
N PHE A 44 -1.18 6.97 14.24
CA PHE A 44 -0.64 6.24 15.39
C PHE A 44 0.34 7.07 16.23
N LEU A 45 0.58 8.33 15.87
CA LEU A 45 1.43 9.24 16.65
C LEU A 45 0.65 9.84 17.82
N ASP A 46 1.33 9.98 18.96
CA ASP A 46 0.78 10.69 20.11
C ASP A 46 0.51 12.16 19.75
N ASN A 47 -0.71 12.62 20.08
CA ASN A 47 -1.17 13.99 19.80
C ASN A 47 -1.16 14.36 18.30
N ALA A 48 -1.38 13.39 17.41
CA ALA A 48 -1.67 13.68 16.01
C ALA A 48 -2.88 14.61 15.90
N LEU A 49 -2.79 15.63 15.04
CA LEU A 49 -3.90 16.53 14.78
C LEU A 49 -5.08 15.74 14.21
N PRO A 50 -6.34 16.06 14.58
CA PRO A 50 -7.50 15.36 14.03
C PRO A 50 -7.66 15.65 12.53
N PHE A 51 -8.43 14.80 11.85
CA PHE A 51 -8.90 15.10 10.50
C PHE A 51 -9.78 16.36 10.51
N ASP A 52 -9.62 17.20 9.49
CA ASP A 52 -10.36 18.45 9.32
C ASP A 52 -10.80 18.63 7.86
N HIS A 53 -11.84 19.43 7.63
CA HIS A 53 -12.39 19.72 6.31
C HIS A 53 -12.72 21.21 6.18
N ILE A 54 -12.33 21.79 5.05
CA ILE A 54 -12.61 23.19 4.68
C ILE A 54 -13.44 23.27 3.41
N ASP A 55 -13.97 24.45 3.11
CA ASP A 55 -14.72 24.67 1.87
C ASP A 55 -13.88 24.34 0.63
N SER A 56 -14.45 23.52 -0.24
CA SER A 56 -13.82 23.17 -1.52
C SER A 56 -13.69 24.38 -2.43
N VAL A 57 -12.59 24.43 -3.19
CA VAL A 57 -12.39 25.47 -4.21
C VAL A 57 -12.96 25.03 -5.56
N PRO A 58 -13.51 25.96 -6.38
CA PRO A 58 -13.94 25.64 -7.73
C PRO A 58 -12.78 25.04 -8.56
N HIS A 59 -12.99 23.84 -9.11
CA HIS A 59 -12.01 23.14 -9.93
C HIS A 59 -12.67 22.37 -11.06
N THR A 60 -11.97 22.24 -12.18
CA THR A 60 -12.44 21.44 -13.32
C THR A 60 -12.22 19.95 -13.05
N ARG A 61 -13.28 19.15 -13.19
CA ARG A 61 -13.18 17.69 -13.13
C ARG A 61 -13.08 17.11 -14.52
N PHE A 62 -11.95 16.47 -14.83
CA PHE A 62 -11.69 15.87 -16.15
C PHE A 62 -12.54 14.63 -16.43
N ARG A 63 -13.20 14.03 -15.42
CA ARG A 63 -14.13 12.88 -15.52
C ARG A 63 -13.62 11.72 -16.39
N GLN A 64 -12.30 11.52 -16.41
CA GLN A 64 -11.66 10.43 -17.17
C GLN A 64 -11.78 9.07 -16.46
N VAL A 65 -11.98 9.10 -15.14
CA VAL A 65 -12.23 7.90 -14.33
C VAL A 65 -13.69 7.92 -13.92
N THR A 66 -14.47 6.98 -14.43
CA THR A 66 -15.88 6.76 -14.06
C THR A 66 -15.98 5.65 -13.03
N SER A 67 -17.10 5.60 -12.30
CA SER A 67 -17.40 4.50 -11.38
C SER A 67 -17.30 3.13 -12.04
N ASP A 68 -17.74 3.02 -13.30
CA ASP A 68 -17.78 1.78 -14.04
C ASP A 68 -16.37 1.32 -14.41
N ILE A 69 -15.50 2.25 -14.82
CA ILE A 69 -14.08 1.97 -15.06
C ILE A 69 -13.43 1.49 -13.76
N THR A 70 -13.61 2.21 -12.66
CA THR A 70 -13.02 1.83 -11.37
C THR A 70 -13.53 0.46 -10.90
N ALA A 71 -14.82 0.17 -11.05
CA ALA A 71 -15.39 -1.13 -10.69
C ALA A 71 -14.82 -2.27 -11.53
N ALA A 72 -14.69 -2.08 -12.85
CA ALA A 72 -14.10 -3.07 -13.75
C ALA A 72 -12.62 -3.31 -13.44
N LEU A 73 -11.84 -2.26 -13.17
CA LEU A 73 -10.43 -2.38 -12.80
C LEU A 73 -10.24 -3.12 -11.47
N LYS A 74 -11.07 -2.81 -10.46
CA LYS A 74 -11.07 -3.54 -9.19
C LYS A 74 -11.33 -5.03 -9.39
N GLU A 75 -12.32 -5.39 -10.20
CA GLU A 75 -12.68 -6.78 -10.46
C GLU A 75 -11.55 -7.52 -11.18
N ASN A 76 -10.99 -6.92 -12.22
CA ASN A 76 -9.87 -7.50 -12.96
C ASN A 76 -8.64 -7.71 -12.09
N SER A 77 -8.30 -6.68 -11.29
CA SER A 77 -7.18 -6.75 -10.36
C SER A 77 -7.39 -7.85 -9.31
N ARG A 78 -8.58 -7.92 -8.71
CA ARG A 78 -8.94 -8.96 -7.73
C ARG A 78 -8.74 -10.37 -8.27
N LYS A 79 -9.16 -10.63 -9.52
CA LYS A 79 -8.95 -11.93 -10.17
C LYS A 79 -7.46 -12.27 -10.31
N ARG A 80 -6.67 -11.34 -10.83
CA ARG A 80 -5.22 -11.54 -11.01
C ARG A 80 -4.48 -11.75 -9.69
N ILE A 81 -4.86 -11.00 -8.66
CA ILE A 81 -4.31 -11.13 -7.31
C ILE A 81 -4.63 -12.52 -6.76
N SER A 82 -5.87 -13.00 -6.90
CA SER A 82 -6.28 -14.32 -6.41
C SER A 82 -5.55 -15.49 -7.09
N GLU A 83 -5.15 -15.31 -8.35
CA GLU A 83 -4.42 -16.32 -9.13
C GLU A 83 -2.89 -16.24 -8.94
N SER A 84 -2.39 -15.16 -8.32
CA SER A 84 -0.95 -14.92 -8.18
C SER A 84 -0.36 -15.60 -6.94
N PRO A 85 0.64 -16.49 -7.08
CA PRO A 85 1.32 -17.12 -5.95
C PRO A 85 1.98 -16.12 -4.99
N ASP A 86 2.49 -15.01 -5.51
CA ASP A 86 3.17 -13.99 -4.71
C ASP A 86 2.20 -13.22 -3.82
N PHE A 87 1.03 -12.84 -4.35
CA PHE A 87 0.01 -12.17 -3.55
C PHE A 87 -0.59 -13.12 -2.51
N GLN A 88 -0.77 -14.40 -2.82
CA GLN A 88 -1.16 -15.40 -1.82
C GLN A 88 -0.11 -15.55 -0.69
N LYS A 89 1.18 -15.39 -1.00
CA LYS A 89 2.24 -15.37 0.03
C LYS A 89 2.13 -14.13 0.91
N ILE A 90 1.85 -12.97 0.32
CA ILE A 90 1.64 -11.71 1.06
C ILE A 90 0.42 -11.83 1.99
N GLU A 91 -0.70 -12.38 1.51
CA GLU A 91 -1.89 -12.59 2.34
C GLU A 91 -1.61 -13.51 3.54
N LYS A 92 -0.88 -14.60 3.32
CA LYS A 92 -0.44 -15.48 4.42
C LYS A 92 0.47 -14.78 5.43
N ASP A 93 1.34 -13.89 4.96
CA ASP A 93 2.21 -13.09 5.84
C ASP A 93 1.38 -12.08 6.66
N VAL A 94 0.35 -11.47 6.05
CA VAL A 94 -0.62 -10.60 6.73
C VAL A 94 -1.38 -11.37 7.81
N GLU A 95 -1.93 -12.55 7.50
CA GLU A 95 -2.65 -13.38 8.47
C GLU A 95 -1.76 -13.76 9.66
N LYS A 96 -0.52 -14.18 9.39
CA LYS A 96 0.47 -14.50 10.44
C LYS A 96 0.78 -13.29 11.31
N TYR A 97 0.96 -12.12 10.70
CA TYR A 97 1.20 -10.89 11.43
C TYR A 97 0.04 -10.52 12.34
N LEU A 98 -1.20 -10.58 11.83
CA LEU A 98 -2.41 -10.28 12.61
C LEU A 98 -2.58 -11.27 13.77
N ALA A 99 -2.37 -12.56 13.54
CA ALA A 99 -2.43 -13.57 14.59
C ALA A 99 -1.39 -13.31 15.70
N ARG A 100 -0.17 -12.92 15.31
CA ARG A 100 0.89 -12.54 16.27
C ARG A 100 0.56 -11.26 17.03
N LYS A 101 0.00 -10.24 16.36
CA LYS A 101 -0.42 -8.99 16.99
C LYS A 101 -1.51 -9.22 18.05
N GLN A 102 -2.41 -10.17 17.81
CA GLN A 102 -3.47 -10.52 18.76
C GLN A 102 -3.00 -11.41 19.92
N ARG A 103 -1.81 -12.04 19.80
CA ARG A 103 -1.25 -12.92 20.82
C ARG A 103 -0.81 -12.10 22.04
N LYS A 104 -1.50 -12.27 23.17
CA LYS A 104 -1.21 -11.59 24.44
C LYS A 104 -0.16 -12.30 25.31
N THR A 105 0.19 -13.54 24.97
CA THR A 105 1.07 -14.40 25.77
C THR A 105 2.16 -15.00 24.91
N VAL A 106 3.35 -15.17 25.49
CA VAL A 106 4.49 -15.79 24.81
C VAL A 106 4.83 -17.07 25.55
N SER A 107 5.08 -18.15 24.81
CA SER A 107 5.53 -19.42 25.40
C SER A 107 6.92 -19.24 25.99
N LEU A 108 7.16 -19.78 27.18
CA LEU A 108 8.48 -19.83 27.82
C LEU A 108 9.20 -21.15 27.54
N ASN A 109 8.62 -22.04 26.73
CA ASN A 109 9.27 -23.28 26.34
C ASN A 109 10.42 -22.98 25.37
N GLU A 110 11.63 -23.40 25.73
CA GLU A 110 12.83 -23.12 24.96
C GLU A 110 12.80 -23.75 23.55
N ASP A 111 12.28 -24.96 23.42
CA ASP A 111 12.24 -25.68 22.13
C ASP A 111 11.25 -25.03 21.15
N GLU A 112 10.14 -24.50 21.65
CA GLU A 112 9.17 -23.76 20.84
C GLU A 112 9.74 -22.41 20.37
N LEU A 113 10.38 -21.67 21.28
CA LEU A 113 11.02 -20.39 20.94
C LEU A 113 12.17 -20.56 19.96
N ARG A 114 13.00 -21.61 20.09
CA ARG A 114 14.07 -21.89 19.13
C ARG A 114 13.51 -22.16 17.73
N LYS A 115 12.43 -22.93 17.62
CA LYS A 115 11.78 -23.21 16.33
C LYS A 115 11.24 -21.94 15.69
N GLU A 116 10.50 -21.12 16.44
CA GLU A 116 9.98 -19.83 15.94
C GLU A 116 11.13 -18.94 15.41
N ARG A 117 12.24 -18.85 16.14
CA ARG A 117 13.40 -18.04 15.76
C ARG A 117 14.08 -18.54 14.48
N ILE A 118 14.29 -19.85 14.35
CA ILE A 118 14.91 -20.44 13.15
C ILE A 118 14.05 -20.18 11.91
N GLU A 119 12.71 -20.31 12.03
CA GLU A 119 11.80 -20.00 10.93
C GLU A 119 11.83 -18.52 10.52
N GLU A 120 11.99 -17.61 11.48
CA GLU A 120 12.12 -16.17 11.20
C GLU A 120 13.45 -15.83 10.55
N GLU A 121 14.55 -16.37 11.07
CA GLU A 121 15.89 -16.16 10.51
C GLU A 121 15.98 -16.72 9.08
N GLN A 122 15.38 -17.88 8.80
CA GLN A 122 15.34 -18.43 7.45
C GLN A 122 14.55 -17.51 6.50
N LYS A 123 13.36 -17.05 6.90
CA LYS A 123 12.59 -16.11 6.07
C LYS A 123 13.31 -14.79 5.84
N ALA A 124 14.05 -14.29 6.82
CA ALA A 124 14.83 -13.07 6.69
C ALA A 124 15.98 -13.26 5.69
N ARG A 125 16.65 -14.42 5.71
CA ARG A 125 17.67 -14.78 4.72
C ARG A 125 17.08 -14.91 3.32
N ASP A 126 15.99 -15.66 3.16
CA ASP A 126 15.32 -15.82 1.86
C ASP A 126 14.90 -14.46 1.26
N LYS A 127 14.47 -13.50 2.11
CA LYS A 127 14.15 -12.13 1.67
C LYS A 127 15.39 -11.31 1.33
N ALA A 128 16.48 -11.48 2.05
CA ALA A 128 17.75 -10.79 1.79
C ALA A 128 18.39 -11.28 0.48
N GLU A 129 18.43 -12.59 0.26
CA GLU A 129 18.91 -13.20 -0.99
C GLU A 129 18.09 -12.71 -2.19
N ALA A 130 16.75 -12.68 -2.08
CA ALA A 130 15.88 -12.13 -3.11
C ALA A 130 16.08 -10.62 -3.37
N ALA A 131 16.62 -9.87 -2.40
CA ALA A 131 16.93 -8.44 -2.55
C ALA A 131 18.33 -8.21 -3.14
N GLU A 132 19.30 -9.10 -2.88
CA GLU A 132 20.66 -9.03 -3.42
C GLU A 132 20.72 -9.39 -4.91
N ASP A 133 19.90 -10.32 -5.39
CA ASP A 133 19.79 -10.65 -6.83
C ASP A 133 19.34 -9.45 -7.71
N GLY A 134 18.78 -8.41 -7.10
CA GLY A 134 18.38 -7.16 -7.77
C GLY A 134 19.43 -6.03 -7.72
N ALA A 135 20.57 -6.23 -7.04
CA ALA A 135 21.60 -5.21 -6.83
C ALA A 135 22.70 -5.26 -7.90
N THR A 136 22.34 -5.08 -9.17
CA THR A 136 23.31 -4.68 -10.21
C THR A 136 23.52 -3.16 -10.14
N GLU A 137 24.74 -2.68 -10.45
CA GLU A 137 25.15 -1.27 -10.28
C GLU A 137 24.33 -0.25 -11.10
N ASP A 138 23.50 -0.71 -12.05
CA ASP A 138 22.48 0.09 -12.70
C ASP A 138 21.20 0.10 -11.86
N LYS A 139 20.91 1.25 -11.22
CA LYS A 139 19.66 1.45 -10.47
C LYS A 139 18.45 1.24 -11.37
N VAL A 140 17.88 0.04 -11.33
CA VAL A 140 16.62 -0.27 -12.00
C VAL A 140 15.54 0.66 -11.44
N VAL A 141 15.07 1.60 -12.26
CA VAL A 141 14.08 2.62 -11.87
C VAL A 141 12.72 1.99 -11.54
N PHE A 142 12.41 0.86 -12.17
CA PHE A 142 11.16 0.13 -11.98
C PHE A 142 11.46 -1.38 -11.89
N ALA A 143 11.64 -1.87 -10.67
CA ALA A 143 11.97 -3.27 -10.43
C ALA A 143 10.85 -4.21 -10.89
N ASP A 144 11.22 -5.37 -11.44
CA ASP A 144 10.29 -6.44 -11.76
C ASP A 144 9.85 -7.11 -10.44
N ASN A 145 8.64 -6.79 -9.98
CA ASN A 145 8.04 -7.40 -8.81
C ASN A 145 6.52 -7.47 -8.98
N SER A 146 5.87 -8.30 -8.16
CA SER A 146 4.43 -8.55 -8.27
C SER A 146 3.55 -7.31 -8.13
N TYR A 147 3.95 -6.31 -7.33
CA TYR A 147 3.21 -5.05 -7.22
C TYR A 147 3.33 -4.21 -8.49
N ASN A 148 4.55 -3.98 -8.95
CA ASN A 148 4.87 -3.21 -10.14
C ASN A 148 4.24 -3.82 -11.39
N ASN A 149 4.26 -5.14 -11.50
CA ASN A 149 3.59 -5.87 -12.58
C ASN A 149 2.07 -5.70 -12.53
N GLU A 150 1.45 -5.75 -11.35
CA GLU A 150 0.01 -5.52 -11.23
C GLU A 150 -0.35 -4.06 -11.55
N ILE A 151 0.47 -3.09 -11.14
CA ILE A 151 0.30 -1.67 -11.52
C ILE A 151 0.32 -1.53 -13.04
N LEU A 152 1.29 -2.12 -13.73
CA LEU A 152 1.35 -2.07 -15.20
C LEU A 152 0.13 -2.71 -15.86
N ARG A 153 -0.39 -3.80 -15.29
CA ARG A 153 -1.62 -4.45 -15.79
C ARG A 153 -2.85 -3.58 -15.58
N ILE A 154 -2.99 -2.93 -14.43
CA ILE A 154 -4.07 -1.97 -14.14
C ILE A 154 -4.01 -0.79 -15.12
N ILE A 155 -2.81 -0.26 -15.38
CA ILE A 155 -2.61 0.84 -16.34
C ILE A 155 -3.01 0.38 -17.75
N SER A 156 -2.60 -0.82 -18.16
CA SER A 156 -2.96 -1.39 -19.46
C SER A 156 -4.47 -1.53 -19.63
N ASP A 157 -5.15 -2.09 -18.63
CA ASP A 157 -6.62 -2.21 -18.60
C ASP A 157 -7.28 -0.83 -18.72
N TYR A 158 -6.81 0.16 -17.98
CA TYR A 158 -7.35 1.51 -17.99
C TYR A 158 -7.20 2.18 -19.36
N VAL A 159 -6.01 2.10 -19.97
CA VAL A 159 -5.77 2.64 -21.32
C VAL A 159 -6.67 1.95 -22.34
N GLY A 160 -6.82 0.62 -22.27
CA GLY A 160 -7.74 -0.13 -23.13
C GLY A 160 -9.20 0.31 -22.98
N MET A 161 -9.67 0.52 -21.75
CA MET A 161 -11.02 1.03 -21.47
C MET A 161 -11.23 2.45 -22.01
N LEU A 162 -10.24 3.33 -21.88
CA LEU A 162 -10.31 4.69 -22.44
C LEU A 162 -10.38 4.70 -23.97
N GLN A 163 -9.59 3.86 -24.63
CA GLN A 163 -9.63 3.75 -26.09
C GLN A 163 -11.01 3.27 -26.57
N ASN A 164 -11.55 2.22 -25.95
CA ASN A 164 -12.88 1.69 -26.28
C ASN A 164 -14.00 2.73 -26.04
N ALA A 165 -13.93 3.47 -24.94
CA ALA A 165 -14.89 4.54 -24.63
C ALA A 165 -14.84 5.70 -25.63
N ASN A 166 -13.66 6.01 -26.18
CA ASN A 166 -13.50 7.04 -27.20
C ASN A 166 -13.93 6.56 -28.60
N VAL A 167 -13.72 5.28 -28.92
CA VAL A 167 -14.18 4.66 -30.18
C VAL A 167 -15.71 4.58 -30.21
N SER A 168 -16.36 4.24 -29.08
CA SER A 168 -17.83 4.17 -28.98
C SER A 168 -18.54 5.54 -29.04
N LYS A 169 -17.80 6.66 -28.94
CA LYS A 169 -18.35 8.03 -29.05
C LYS A 169 -18.26 8.63 -30.46
N LYS A 170 -17.66 7.92 -31.42
CA LYS A 170 -17.68 8.28 -32.85
C LYS A 170 -18.76 7.51 -33.58
#